data_AF-A0A2X2WGM5-F1
#
_entry.id   AF-A0A2X2WGM5-F1
#
_cell.length_a   1.000
_cell.length_b   1.000
_cell.length_c   1.000
_cell.angle_alpha   90.00
_cell.angle_beta   90.00
_cell.angle_gamma   90.00
#
_symmetry.space_group_name_H-M   'P 1'
#
loop_
_entity.id
_entity.type
_entity.pdbx_description
1 polymer ?
#
loop_
_entity_poly.entity_id
_entity_poly.type
_entity_poly.pdbx_seq_one_letter_code
_entity_poly.pdbx_strand_id
1 'polypeptide(L)' 'MHNDSPYRVAILDDNGKKIFINSSSASYNYNDNIVEFCKELELNQYKDSKTITIKVYDTRDRKELDDSSVTISVPKYNKF' A
#
# COMPACT_ATOMS: atom_id res chain seq x y z
N MET A 1 1.06 25.41 1.01
CA MET A 1 0.69 24.54 -0.12
C MET A 1 1.10 23.14 0.28
N HIS A 2 0.15 22.23 0.50
CA HIS A 2 0.51 20.82 0.63
C HIS A 2 0.96 20.37 -0.75
N ASN A 3 2.26 20.13 -0.90
CA ASN A 3 2.76 19.33 -2.01
C ASN A 3 2.13 17.95 -1.83
N ASP A 4 1.12 17.64 -2.64
CA ASP A 4 0.70 16.26 -2.79
C ASP A 4 1.96 15.49 -3.20
N SER A 5 2.38 14.54 -2.37
CA SER A 5 3.57 13.75 -2.64
C SER A 5 3.51 13.19 -4.07
N PRO A 6 4.62 13.22 -4.82
CA PRO A 6 4.66 12.63 -6.15
C PRO A 6 4.50 11.11 -6.11
N TYR A 7 4.42 10.49 -4.93
CA TYR A 7 4.29 9.06 -4.78
C TYR A 7 2.95 8.67 -4.18
N ARG A 8 2.33 7.64 -4.77
CA ARG A 8 1.09 7.03 -4.30
C ARG A 8 1.33 5.57 -3.98
N VAL A 9 1.02 5.18 -2.75
CA VAL A 9 1.02 3.77 -2.34
C VAL A 9 -0.33 3.14 -2.68
N ALA A 10 -0.32 1.94 -3.24
CA ALA A 10 -1.50 1.10 -3.41
C ALA A 10 -1.30 -0.24 -2.70
N ILE A 11 -2.37 -0.72 -2.07
CA ILE A 11 -2.44 -2.04 -1.46
C ILE A 11 -3.38 -2.88 -2.31
N LEU A 12 -2.90 -4.02 -2.77
CA LEU A 12 -3.60 -4.94 -3.67
C LEU A 12 -3.79 -6.30 -3.00
N ASP A 13 -4.91 -6.96 -3.28
CA ASP A 13 -5.09 -8.37 -2.96
C ASP A 13 -4.34 -9.28 -3.97
N ASP A 14 -4.45 -10.60 -3.79
CA ASP A 14 -3.86 -11.60 -4.68
C ASP A 14 -4.46 -11.63 -6.10
N ASN A 15 -5.59 -10.95 -6.33
CA ASN A 15 -6.19 -10.79 -7.66
C ASN A 15 -5.79 -9.46 -8.32
N GLY A 16 -4.93 -8.67 -7.67
CA GLY A 16 -4.56 -7.33 -8.14
C GLY A 16 -5.65 -6.27 -7.92
N LYS A 17 -6.71 -6.59 -7.17
CA LYS A 17 -7.76 -5.64 -6.83
C LYS A 17 -7.27 -4.73 -5.72
N LYS A 18 -7.50 -3.42 -5.88
CA LYS A 18 -7.19 -2.43 -4.84
C LYS A 18 -8.04 -2.64 -3.61
N ILE A 19 -7.38 -2.78 -2.47
CA ILE A 19 -8.01 -2.74 -1.16
C ILE A 19 -8.22 -1.26 -0.81
N PHE A 20 -9.47 -0.86 -0.58
CA PHE A 20 -9.81 0.55 -0.35
C PHE A 20 -9.38 1.00 1.05
N ILE A 21 -8.79 2.19 1.13
CA ILE A 21 -8.11 2.71 2.32
C ILE A 21 -8.90 3.92 2.84
N ASN A 22 -9.49 3.81 4.03
CA ASN A 22 -10.25 4.91 4.66
C ASN A 22 -9.36 5.94 5.39
N SER A 23 -8.13 5.57 5.76
CA SER A 23 -7.18 6.41 6.49
C SER A 23 -5.76 5.89 6.28
N SER A 24 -4.76 6.73 6.04
CA SER A 24 -3.35 6.30 5.96
C SER A 24 -2.45 7.39 6.50
N SER A 25 -1.35 7.03 7.16
CA SER A 25 -0.30 7.96 7.54
C SER A 25 0.93 7.76 6.65
N ALA A 26 1.54 8.87 6.26
CA ALA A 26 2.81 8.90 5.55
C ALA A 26 3.73 9.92 6.19
N SER A 27 4.98 9.52 6.41
CA SER A 27 6.06 10.39 6.88
C SER A 27 6.94 10.75 5.70
N TYR A 28 7.40 12.01 5.66
CA TYR A 28 8.21 12.56 4.58
C TYR A 28 9.56 13.03 5.11
N ASN A 29 10.61 12.93 4.29
CA ASN A 29 11.88 13.60 4.58
C ASN A 29 11.88 15.06 4.09
N TYR A 30 13.01 15.74 4.28
CA TYR A 30 13.19 17.14 3.87
C TYR A 30 13.04 17.40 2.35
N ASN A 31 13.10 16.35 1.53
CA ASN A 31 12.93 16.43 0.07
C ASN A 31 11.53 15.98 -0.38
N ASP A 32 10.54 15.94 0.52
CA ASP A 32 9.17 15.47 0.26
C ASP A 32 9.06 14.01 -0.21
N ASN A 33 10.09 13.19 0.00
CA ASN A 33 10.04 11.76 -0.31
C ASN A 33 9.35 11.01 0.83
N ILE A 34 8.47 10.05 0.51
CA ILE A 34 7.89 9.13 1.49
C ILE A 34 9.02 8.29 2.08
N VAL A 35 9.23 8.39 3.40
CA VAL A 35 10.18 7.54 4.14
C VAL A 35 9.49 6.42 4.91
N GLU A 36 8.23 6.62 5.27
CA GLU A 36 7.43 5.64 5.98
C GLU A 36 5.98 5.77 5.53
N PHE A 37 5.35 4.63 5.28
CA PHE A 37 3.92 4.53 5.05
C PHE A 37 3.36 3.49 6.01
N CYS A 38 2.44 3.91 6.87
CA CYS A 38 1.79 3.02 7.82
C CYS A 38 0.29 2.95 7.52
N LYS A 39 -0.22 1.73 7.44
CA LYS A 39 -1.64 1.48 7.23
C LYS A 39 -2.11 0.25 7.99
N GLU A 40 -3.11 0.47 8.83
CA GLU A 40 -3.89 -0.61 9.43
C GLU A 40 -4.99 -1.08 8.45
N LEU A 41 -5.04 -2.38 8.23
CA LEU A 41 -6.07 -3.05 7.45
C LEU A 41 -7.04 -3.75 8.39
N GLU A 42 -8.34 -3.56 8.14
CA GLU A 42 -9.41 -4.27 8.83
C GLU A 42 -9.56 -5.67 8.24
N LEU A 43 -9.92 -6.67 9.07
CA LEU A 43 -10.04 -8.05 8.63
C LEU A 43 -11.00 -8.23 7.44
N ASN A 44 -12.12 -7.50 7.42
CA ASN A 44 -13.10 -7.52 6.33
C ASN A 44 -12.52 -7.10 4.96
N GLN A 45 -11.39 -6.38 4.93
CA GLN A 45 -10.75 -5.88 3.72
C GLN A 45 -9.85 -6.91 3.04
N TYR A 46 -9.30 -7.88 3.78
CA TYR A 46 -8.31 -8.84 3.28
C TYR A 46 -8.56 -10.30 3.68
N LYS A 47 -9.62 -10.60 4.45
CA LYS A 47 -9.92 -11.96 4.97
C LYS A 47 -9.95 -13.06 3.92
N ASP A 48 -10.33 -12.71 2.69
CA ASP A 48 -10.46 -13.66 1.58
C ASP A 48 -9.19 -13.69 0.70
N SER A 49 -8.23 -12.81 0.99
CA SER A 49 -6.97 -12.67 0.24
C SER A 49 -5.91 -13.66 0.72
N LYS A 50 -5.17 -14.24 -0.22
CA LYS A 50 -4.01 -15.11 0.10
C LYS A 50 -2.74 -14.31 0.36
N THR A 51 -2.58 -13.21 -0.36
CA THR A 51 -1.43 -12.32 -0.27
C THR A 51 -1.90 -10.88 -0.31
N ILE A 52 -1.09 -9.99 0.25
CA ILE A 52 -1.24 -8.55 0.11
C ILE A 52 0.01 -8.03 -0.58
N THR A 53 -0.16 -7.24 -1.62
CA THR A 53 0.94 -6.60 -2.35
C THR A 53 0.87 -5.09 -2.17
N ILE A 54 1.96 -4.50 -1.72
CA ILE A 54 2.17 -3.06 -1.66
C ILE A 54 2.93 -2.66 -2.92
N LYS A 55 2.46 -1.61 -3.60
CA LYS A 55 3.11 -1.01 -4.76
C LYS A 55 3.20 0.49 -4.60
N VAL A 56 4.27 1.08 -5.10
CA VAL A 56 4.43 2.54 -5.15
C VAL A 56 4.36 3.00 -6.59
N TYR A 57 3.54 4.02 -6.84
CA TYR A 57 3.38 4.65 -8.14
C TYR A 57 3.87 6.07 -8.08
N ASP A 58 4.63 6.49 -9.09
CA ASP A 58 4.89 7.90 -9.33
C ASP A 58 3.67 8.53 -10.01
N THR A 59 3.12 9.57 -9.40
CA THR A 59 1.89 10.22 -9.87
C THR A 59 2.15 11.16 -11.06
N ARG A 60 3.42 11.54 -11.28
CA ARG A 60 3.84 12.43 -12.38
C ARG A 60 3.76 11.72 -13.72
N ASP A 61 4.22 10.47 -13.78
CA ASP A 61 4.21 9.64 -14.99
C ASP A 61 3.18 8.48 -14.95
N ARG A 62 2.52 8.29 -13.80
CA ARG A 62 1.51 7.25 -13.52
C ARG A 62 2.06 5.84 -13.66
N LYS A 63 3.37 5.65 -13.45
CA LYS A 63 4.01 4.33 -13.51
C LYS A 63 4.31 3.80 -12.12
N GLU A 64 4.38 2.48 -12.05
CA GLU A 64 4.96 1.79 -10.88
C GLU A 64 6.45 2.11 -10.82
N LEU A 65 6.97 2.37 -9.63
CA LEU A 65 8.41 2.50 -9.44
C LEU A 65 9.05 1.12 -9.50
N ASP A 66 10.14 1.00 -10.25
CA ASP A 66 10.90 -0.24 -10.36
C ASP A 66 11.35 -0.73 -8.97
N ASP A 67 11.27 -2.04 -8.75
CA ASP A 67 11.65 -2.73 -7.50
C ASP A 67 10.96 -2.20 -6.22
N SER A 68 9.86 -1.46 -6.34
CA SER A 68 9.13 -0.87 -5.20
C SER A 68 8.03 -1.76 -4.62
N SER A 69 7.85 -2.96 -5.16
CA SER A 69 6.76 -3.85 -4.76
C SER A 69 7.18 -4.82 -3.66
N VAL A 70 6.32 -4.96 -2.65
CA VAL A 70 6.47 -5.93 -1.57
C VAL A 70 5.20 -6.76 -1.48
N THR A 71 5.33 -8.08 -1.53
CA THR A 71 4.22 -9.01 -1.33
C THR A 71 4.42 -9.79 -0.04
N ILE A 72 3.41 -9.79 0.82
CA ILE A 72 3.36 -10.58 2.05
C ILE A 72 2.24 -11.62 1.97
N SER A 73 2.45 -12.77 2.61
CA SER A 73 1.39 -13.78 2.76
C SER A 73 0.44 -13.39 3.88
N VAL A 74 -0.87 -13.53 3.65
CA VAL A 74 -1.87 -13.37 4.70
C VAL A 74 -1.89 -14.65 5.52
N PRO A 75 -1.57 -14.60 6.83
CA PRO A 75 -1.66 -15.78 7.67
C PRO A 75 -3.12 -16.20 7.77
N LYS A 76 -3.40 -17.46 7.44
CA LYS A 76 -4.73 -18.03 7.66
C LYS A 76 -4.94 -18.17 9.16
N TYR A 77 -5.89 -17.41 9.70
CA TYR A 77 -6.34 -17.58 11.08
C TYR A 77 -7.13 -18.89 11.18
N ASN A 78 -6.41 -20.00 11.37
CA ASN A 78 -7.01 -21.28 11.70
C ASN A 78 -7.34 -21.27 13.19
N LYS A 79 -8.53 -20.75 13.55
CA LYS A 79 -9.14 -21.07 14.83
C LYS A 79 -9.68 -22.50 14.71
N PHE A 80 -8.81 -23.47 15.00
CA PHE A 80 -9.26 -24.82 15.35
C PHE A 80 -9.73 -24.81 16.81
#